data_AF-A0Y3E1-F1
#
_entry.id   AF-A0Y3E1-F1
#
_cell.length_a   1.000
_cell.length_b   1.000
_cell.length_c   1.000
_cell.angle_alpha   90.00
_cell.angle_beta   90.00
_cell.angle_gamma   90.00
#
_symmetry.space_group_name_H-M   'P 1'
#
loop_
_entity.id
_entity.type
_entity.pdbx_description
1 polymer ?
#
loop_
_entity_poly.entity_id
_entity_poly.type
_entity_poly.pdbx_seq_one_letter_code
_entity_poly.pdbx_strand_id
1 'polypeptide(L)'
;MNSLNSAIASSVTKIAQPKVALIAEGGGQRGIFTAGVLDAWLEQNYDPFDLFIGTSAGSQNLTSYLARQKGYAKRLIRGLSRNKRFFQLGRGLMGKHIVDLDWYFDKTKEVNRAIDFKTAKTSLGERELLITATNARDRKAYYLSPTGEEHQWRELLKASSALPFLYKQGVKLTPWLNAQAANETTQINKAQEDFFLDGGLAAPLPVREAYNRGARKIVVIRTVDADFQAQSAWVQKLRSLATAAGYCPKTLDYLIQHEQAYLDELNFMANPPSDVEIIQIFADETLHSKLLGSTNDDLRKDHKLGVKAGREYLKSQNARIVDYAHSYAM
;
A
#
# COMPACT_ATOMS: atom_id res chain seq x y z
N MET A 1 -7.22 -61.56 -14.09
CA MET A 1 -7.25 -60.89 -12.78
C MET A 1 -5.81 -60.76 -12.30
N ASN A 2 -5.23 -59.55 -12.39
CA ASN A 2 -4.08 -59.04 -11.63
C ASN A 2 -3.53 -57.79 -12.34
N SER A 3 -4.11 -56.61 -12.06
CA SER A 3 -3.53 -55.32 -12.49
C SER A 3 -4.03 -54.11 -11.68
N LEU A 4 -4.19 -54.24 -10.35
CA LEU A 4 -4.78 -53.15 -9.55
C LEU A 4 -3.98 -52.70 -8.31
N ASN A 5 -2.70 -53.08 -8.16
CA ASN A 5 -1.94 -52.76 -6.94
C ASN A 5 -0.74 -51.79 -7.12
N SER A 6 -0.68 -50.98 -8.18
CA SER A 6 0.43 -50.00 -8.35
C SER A 6 0.01 -48.53 -8.43
N ALA A 7 -1.24 -48.18 -8.14
CA ALA A 7 -1.74 -46.80 -8.30
C ALA A 7 -2.12 -46.08 -7.01
N ILE A 8 -1.58 -46.48 -5.84
CA ILE A 8 -1.87 -45.82 -4.55
C ILE A 8 -0.56 -45.59 -3.79
N ALA A 9 0.32 -44.73 -4.31
CA ALA A 9 1.41 -44.14 -3.53
C ALA A 9 2.07 -42.99 -4.32
N SER A 10 1.45 -41.81 -4.34
CA SER A 10 2.16 -40.53 -4.58
C SER A 10 1.28 -39.26 -4.52
N SER A 11 0.18 -39.24 -3.76
CA SER A 11 -0.43 -37.96 -3.38
C SER A 11 0.15 -37.49 -2.05
N VAL A 12 1.47 -37.19 -2.04
CA VAL A 12 2.02 -36.34 -0.99
C VAL A 12 1.43 -34.95 -1.24
N THR A 13 0.48 -34.56 -0.40
CA THR A 13 -0.01 -33.19 -0.29
C THR A 13 1.21 -32.29 -0.15
N LYS A 14 1.58 -31.61 -1.23
CA LYS A 14 2.65 -30.61 -1.25
C LYS A 14 2.18 -29.51 -0.31
N ILE A 15 2.66 -29.52 0.94
CA ILE A 15 2.40 -28.45 1.90
C ILE A 15 2.87 -27.18 1.21
N ALA A 16 1.93 -26.32 0.83
CA ALA A 16 2.25 -25.06 0.19
C ALA A 16 3.15 -24.28 1.15
N GLN A 17 4.31 -23.85 0.66
CA GLN A 17 5.22 -23.05 1.47
C GLN A 17 4.48 -21.78 1.91
N PRO A 18 4.65 -21.34 3.17
CA PRO A 18 3.98 -20.15 3.66
C PRO A 18 4.34 -18.92 2.83
N LYS A 19 3.35 -18.12 2.43
CA LYS A 19 3.57 -16.91 1.62
C LYS A 19 4.35 -15.85 2.41
N VAL A 20 5.23 -15.13 1.73
CA VAL A 20 5.90 -13.93 2.23
C VAL A 20 5.21 -12.69 1.67
N ALA A 21 4.66 -11.84 2.53
CA ALA A 21 3.96 -10.62 2.13
C ALA A 21 4.81 -9.36 2.35
N LEU A 22 4.69 -8.40 1.43
CA LEU A 22 5.17 -7.03 1.56
C LEU A 22 3.99 -6.06 1.61
N ILE A 23 3.91 -5.30 2.69
CA ILE A 23 2.93 -4.24 2.89
C ILE A 23 3.63 -2.89 2.83
N ALA A 24 3.09 -1.97 2.04
CA ALA A 24 3.57 -0.60 1.97
C ALA A 24 2.46 0.39 2.36
N GLU A 25 2.68 1.09 3.48
CA GLU A 25 1.76 2.10 3.98
C GLU A 25 1.63 3.29 3.02
N GLY A 26 0.45 3.91 3.02
CA GLY A 26 0.23 5.23 2.43
C GLY A 26 0.89 6.35 3.21
N GLY A 27 0.62 7.61 2.83
CA GLY A 27 1.18 8.77 3.53
C GLY A 27 1.58 9.95 2.63
N GLY A 28 1.16 9.96 1.37
CA GLY A 28 1.49 11.02 0.42
C GLY A 28 3.00 11.13 0.23
N GLN A 29 3.57 12.31 0.46
CA GLN A 29 5.01 12.52 0.28
C GLN A 29 5.88 11.76 1.30
N ARG A 30 5.32 11.29 2.43
CA ARG A 30 6.04 10.38 3.35
C ARG A 30 6.42 9.04 2.72
N GLY A 31 5.72 8.64 1.64
CA GLY A 31 6.11 7.49 0.82
C GLY A 31 7.52 7.61 0.22
N ILE A 32 8.20 8.75 0.35
CA ILE A 32 9.61 8.91 -0.01
C ILE A 32 10.54 8.02 0.83
N PHE A 33 10.16 7.75 2.09
CA PHE A 33 10.86 6.80 2.94
C PHE A 33 10.77 5.39 2.35
N THR A 34 9.55 4.93 2.03
CA THR A 34 9.31 3.65 1.35
C THR A 34 10.07 3.55 0.04
N ALA A 35 10.12 4.62 -0.76
CA ALA A 35 10.93 4.66 -1.98
C ALA A 35 12.41 4.39 -1.69
N GLY A 36 12.95 4.91 -0.59
CA GLY A 36 14.32 4.65 -0.15
C GLY A 36 14.56 3.19 0.24
N VAL A 37 13.63 2.59 0.99
CA VAL A 37 13.70 1.18 1.39
C VAL A 37 13.74 0.28 0.15
N LEU A 38 12.80 0.48 -0.78
CA LEU A 38 12.69 -0.32 -2.00
C LEU A 38 13.84 -0.08 -2.98
N ASP A 39 14.37 1.15 -3.05
CA ASP A 39 15.57 1.45 -3.85
C ASP A 39 16.79 0.65 -3.35
N ALA A 40 16.96 0.54 -2.02
CA ALA A 40 18.04 -0.26 -1.43
C ALA A 40 17.88 -1.76 -1.73
N TRP A 41 16.65 -2.26 -1.79
CA TRP A 41 16.37 -3.65 -2.14
C TRP A 41 16.59 -3.93 -3.62
N LEU A 42 16.22 -3.00 -4.51
CA LEU A 42 16.55 -3.09 -5.93
C LEU A 42 18.06 -3.09 -6.18
N GLU A 43 18.85 -2.35 -5.39
CA GLU A 43 20.32 -2.39 -5.46
C GLU A 43 20.92 -3.77 -5.20
N GLN A 44 20.21 -4.61 -4.44
CA GLN A 44 20.66 -5.96 -4.06
C GLN A 44 19.84 -7.07 -4.74
N ASN A 45 19.00 -6.73 -5.73
CA ASN A 45 18.05 -7.66 -6.37
C ASN A 45 17.20 -8.45 -5.36
N TYR A 46 16.92 -7.88 -4.19
CA TYR A 46 16.13 -8.52 -3.15
C TYR A 46 14.65 -8.38 -3.50
N ASP A 47 13.94 -9.49 -3.70
CA ASP A 47 12.48 -9.57 -3.92
C ASP A 47 11.93 -10.99 -3.64
N PRO A 48 11.85 -11.43 -2.37
CA PRO A 48 11.38 -12.76 -2.01
C PRO A 48 9.86 -12.85 -1.75
N PHE A 49 9.09 -11.84 -2.15
CA PHE A 49 7.69 -11.70 -1.75
C PHE A 49 6.75 -12.39 -2.72
N ASP A 50 5.68 -13.02 -2.22
CA ASP A 50 4.59 -13.66 -2.98
C ASP A 50 3.33 -12.78 -3.06
N LEU A 51 3.16 -11.89 -2.08
CA LEU A 51 1.99 -11.03 -1.95
C LEU A 51 2.42 -9.60 -1.65
N PHE A 52 1.94 -8.65 -2.45
CA PHE A 52 2.16 -7.23 -2.30
C PHE A 52 0.84 -6.56 -1.97
N ILE A 53 0.77 -5.79 -0.88
CA ILE A 53 -0.39 -4.97 -0.58
C ILE A 53 0.05 -3.54 -0.35
N GLY A 54 -0.43 -2.63 -1.20
CA GLY A 54 -0.06 -1.22 -1.14
C GLY A 54 -1.27 -0.33 -0.96
N THR A 55 -1.09 0.71 -0.17
CA THR A 55 -2.08 1.76 0.04
C THR A 55 -1.57 3.11 -0.45
N SER A 56 -2.31 3.79 -1.34
CA SER A 56 -1.98 5.14 -1.80
C SER A 56 -0.54 5.24 -2.35
N ALA A 57 0.29 6.11 -1.79
CA ALA A 57 1.72 6.19 -2.11
C ALA A 57 2.47 4.85 -1.96
N GLY A 58 2.02 3.96 -1.07
CA GLY A 58 2.52 2.59 -0.95
C GLY A 58 2.28 1.76 -2.20
N SER A 59 1.08 1.80 -2.78
CA SER A 59 0.76 1.10 -4.04
C SER A 59 1.63 1.59 -5.20
N GLN A 60 1.89 2.91 -5.26
CA GLN A 60 2.75 3.51 -6.27
C GLN A 60 4.21 3.05 -6.11
N ASN A 61 4.71 3.02 -4.88
CA ASN A 61 6.04 2.52 -4.55
C ASN A 61 6.22 1.04 -4.93
N LEU A 62 5.27 0.17 -4.53
CA LEU A 62 5.30 -1.25 -4.88
C LEU A 62 5.25 -1.47 -6.39
N THR A 63 4.42 -0.70 -7.11
CA THR A 63 4.39 -0.78 -8.58
C THR A 63 5.74 -0.40 -9.19
N SER A 64 6.41 0.65 -8.68
CA SER A 64 7.74 1.05 -9.19
C SER A 64 8.84 0.03 -8.87
N TYR A 65 8.71 -0.66 -7.74
CA TYR A 65 9.60 -1.75 -7.32
C TYR A 65 9.42 -2.99 -8.22
N LEU A 66 8.18 -3.38 -8.50
CA LEU A 66 7.85 -4.43 -9.45
C LEU A 66 8.32 -4.06 -10.87
N ALA A 67 8.22 -2.78 -11.26
CA ALA A 67 8.75 -2.26 -12.52
C ALA A 67 10.30 -2.26 -12.59
N ARG A 68 11.00 -2.61 -11.50
CA ARG A 68 12.46 -2.56 -11.38
C ARG A 68 13.07 -1.17 -11.65
N GLN A 69 12.29 -0.11 -11.43
CA GLN A 69 12.71 1.26 -11.75
C GLN A 69 13.25 1.97 -10.51
N LYS A 70 14.49 1.67 -10.12
CA LYS A 70 15.18 2.35 -9.01
C LYS A 70 15.14 3.87 -9.18
N GLY A 71 14.76 4.59 -8.12
CA GLY A 71 14.68 6.05 -8.07
C GLY A 71 13.43 6.65 -8.74
N TYR A 72 12.54 5.83 -9.32
CA TYR A 72 11.32 6.31 -9.97
C TYR A 72 10.40 7.05 -8.99
N ALA A 73 10.04 6.40 -7.88
CA ALA A 73 9.18 6.99 -6.86
C ALA A 73 9.79 8.26 -6.27
N LYS A 74 11.10 8.25 -5.96
CA LYS A 74 11.84 9.44 -5.53
C LYS A 74 11.71 10.60 -6.50
N ARG A 75 11.84 10.34 -7.82
CA ARG A 75 11.73 11.36 -8.87
C ARG A 75 10.32 11.94 -8.93
N LEU A 76 9.28 11.11 -8.86
CA LEU A 76 7.89 11.58 -8.89
C LEU A 76 7.51 12.37 -7.64
N ILE A 77 7.84 11.86 -6.45
CA ILE A 77 7.48 12.54 -5.19
C ILE A 77 8.20 13.89 -5.10
N ARG A 78 9.49 13.96 -5.48
CA ARG A 78 10.26 15.22 -5.46
C ARG A 78 9.92 16.19 -6.59
N GLY A 79 9.50 15.67 -7.74
CA GLY A 79 9.29 16.44 -8.97
C GLY A 79 7.83 16.84 -9.22
N LEU A 80 6.90 15.90 -9.12
CA LEU A 80 5.47 16.12 -9.39
C LEU A 80 4.70 16.51 -8.14
N SER A 81 4.87 15.79 -7.02
CA SER A 81 4.07 16.03 -5.82
C SER A 81 4.40 17.36 -5.11
N ARG A 82 5.52 18.01 -5.48
CA ARG A 82 5.89 19.35 -5.04
C ARG A 82 5.44 20.46 -5.99
N ASN A 83 4.93 20.10 -7.17
CA ASN A 83 4.54 21.08 -8.16
C ASN A 83 3.33 21.88 -7.66
N LYS A 84 3.39 23.21 -7.77
CA LYS A 84 2.26 24.09 -7.43
C LYS A 84 1.01 23.75 -8.26
N ARG A 85 1.09 23.06 -9.39
CA ARG A 85 -0.10 22.55 -10.11
C ARG A 85 -0.73 21.34 -9.44
N PHE A 86 0.07 20.50 -8.81
CA PHE A 86 -0.41 19.31 -8.10
C PHE A 86 -1.12 19.69 -6.80
N PHE A 87 -0.61 20.66 -6.04
CA PHE A 87 -1.20 21.07 -4.77
C PHE A 87 -1.47 22.57 -4.73
N GLN A 88 -2.75 22.95 -4.69
CA GLN A 88 -3.20 24.35 -4.60
C GLN A 88 -4.30 24.50 -3.56
N LEU A 89 -3.94 24.99 -2.37
CA LEU A 89 -4.88 25.27 -1.29
C LEU A 89 -6.00 26.24 -1.72
N GLY A 90 -5.68 27.23 -2.57
CA GLY A 90 -6.66 28.21 -3.07
C GLY A 90 -7.79 27.59 -3.92
N ARG A 91 -7.59 26.41 -4.52
CA ARG A 91 -8.66 25.73 -5.29
C ARG A 91 -9.80 25.25 -4.40
N GLY A 92 -9.50 24.91 -3.14
CA GLY A 92 -10.50 24.47 -2.17
C GLY A 92 -11.55 25.52 -1.86
N LEU A 93 -11.15 26.80 -1.83
CA LEU A 93 -12.05 27.95 -1.62
C LEU A 93 -13.00 28.18 -2.79
N MET A 94 -12.64 27.73 -4.00
CA MET A 94 -13.45 27.81 -5.21
C MET A 94 -14.25 26.51 -5.47
N GLY A 95 -14.34 25.62 -4.48
CA GLY A 95 -15.06 24.34 -4.60
C GLY A 95 -14.32 23.24 -5.36
N LYS A 96 -13.16 23.51 -5.96
CA LYS A 96 -12.37 22.59 -6.79
C LYS A 96 -11.46 21.67 -5.97
N HIS A 97 -10.90 20.62 -6.59
CA HIS A 97 -9.94 19.70 -5.96
C HIS A 97 -8.65 20.43 -5.55
N ILE A 98 -8.20 20.19 -4.31
CA ILE A 98 -6.97 20.78 -3.74
C ILE A 98 -5.73 20.04 -4.31
N VAL A 99 -5.88 18.74 -4.57
CA VAL A 99 -4.88 17.94 -5.28
C VAL A 99 -5.38 17.57 -6.67
N ASP A 100 -4.52 17.76 -7.66
CA ASP A 100 -4.80 17.45 -9.06
C ASP A 100 -4.23 16.07 -9.42
N LEU A 101 -4.94 15.00 -9.01
CA LEU A 101 -4.55 13.62 -9.30
C LEU A 101 -4.61 13.33 -10.80
N ASP A 102 -5.58 13.92 -11.52
CA ASP A 102 -5.67 13.81 -12.97
C ASP A 102 -4.40 14.31 -13.64
N TRP A 103 -3.96 15.53 -13.28
CA TRP A 103 -2.70 16.08 -13.77
C TRP A 103 -1.49 15.23 -13.38
N TYR A 104 -1.43 14.74 -12.14
CA TYR A 104 -0.32 13.89 -11.69
C TYR A 104 -0.20 12.62 -12.53
N PHE A 105 -1.29 11.86 -12.66
CA PHE A 105 -1.28 10.59 -13.39
C PHE A 105 -1.18 10.80 -14.89
N ASP A 106 -1.68 11.90 -15.44
CA ASP A 106 -1.43 12.24 -16.85
C ASP A 106 0.06 12.53 -17.11
N LYS A 107 0.73 13.22 -16.18
CA LYS A 107 2.20 13.41 -16.26
C LYS A 107 2.99 12.13 -16.14
N THR A 108 2.44 11.08 -15.53
CA THR A 108 3.05 9.74 -15.53
C THR A 108 2.91 9.00 -16.86
N LYS A 109 2.30 9.60 -17.90
CA LYS A 109 2.30 9.09 -19.28
C LYS A 109 3.43 9.70 -20.14
N GLU A 110 4.06 10.78 -19.68
CA GLU A 110 5.19 11.38 -20.39
C GLU A 110 6.38 10.40 -20.42
N VAL A 111 7.06 10.26 -21.56
CA VAL A 111 8.15 9.28 -21.77
C VAL A 111 9.18 9.28 -20.63
N ASN A 112 9.59 10.46 -20.15
CA ASN A 112 10.60 10.58 -19.08
C ASN A 112 10.06 10.31 -17.65
N ARG A 113 8.77 9.99 -17.53
CA ARG A 113 8.03 9.81 -16.27
C ARG A 113 7.12 8.57 -16.30
N ALA A 114 7.14 7.81 -17.40
CA ALA A 114 6.37 6.59 -17.56
C ALA A 114 6.87 5.51 -16.61
N ILE A 115 5.93 4.89 -15.92
CA ILE A 115 6.18 3.65 -15.19
C ILE A 115 6.14 2.50 -16.19
N ASP A 116 7.08 1.56 -16.07
CA ASP A 116 7.13 0.39 -16.94
C ASP A 116 6.19 -0.71 -16.41
N PHE A 117 4.91 -0.59 -16.74
CA PHE A 117 3.89 -1.56 -16.35
C PHE A 117 4.12 -2.95 -16.96
N LYS A 118 4.79 -3.03 -18.13
CA LYS A 118 5.13 -4.31 -18.75
C LYS A 118 6.17 -5.06 -17.91
N THR A 119 7.21 -4.36 -17.44
CA THR A 119 8.18 -4.93 -16.51
C THR A 119 7.52 -5.24 -15.17
N ALA A 120 6.63 -4.38 -14.67
CA ALA A 120 5.88 -4.64 -13.44
C ALA A 120 5.06 -5.93 -13.53
N LYS A 121 4.32 -6.14 -14.63
CA LYS A 121 3.55 -7.37 -14.90
C LYS A 121 4.44 -8.60 -15.00
N THR A 122 5.52 -8.50 -15.79
CA THR A 122 6.48 -9.60 -15.99
C THR A 122 7.14 -10.00 -14.68
N SER A 123 7.57 -9.01 -13.89
CA SER A 123 8.19 -9.20 -12.59
C SER A 123 7.20 -9.80 -11.58
N LEU A 124 5.95 -9.34 -11.58
CA LEU A 124 4.90 -9.87 -10.70
C LEU A 124 4.67 -11.37 -10.98
N GLY A 125 4.54 -11.77 -12.24
CA GLY A 125 4.36 -13.19 -12.60
C GLY A 125 3.09 -13.77 -11.98
N GLU A 126 3.22 -14.93 -11.32
CA GLU A 126 2.12 -15.62 -10.62
C GLU A 126 1.83 -15.07 -9.21
N ARG A 127 2.56 -14.01 -8.80
CA ARG A 127 2.42 -13.39 -7.48
C ARG A 127 1.27 -12.39 -7.47
N GLU A 128 0.85 -11.99 -6.28
CA GLU A 128 -0.32 -11.12 -6.12
C GLU A 128 0.08 -9.69 -5.80
N LEU A 129 -0.48 -8.70 -6.51
CA LEU A 129 -0.47 -7.30 -6.11
C LEU A 129 -1.89 -6.83 -5.83
N LEU A 130 -2.11 -6.31 -4.63
CA LEU A 130 -3.38 -5.76 -4.17
C LEU A 130 -3.23 -4.26 -3.90
N ILE A 131 -4.00 -3.47 -4.63
CA ILE A 131 -4.11 -2.03 -4.47
C ILE A 131 -5.34 -1.75 -3.61
N THR A 132 -5.14 -1.22 -2.42
CA THR A 132 -6.26 -0.95 -1.51
C THR A 132 -7.06 0.28 -1.97
N ALA A 133 -8.37 0.21 -1.90
CA ALA A 133 -9.26 1.35 -2.11
C ALA A 133 -10.43 1.29 -1.11
N THR A 134 -11.08 2.44 -0.88
CA THR A 134 -12.29 2.50 -0.05
C THR A 134 -13.49 2.78 -0.94
N ASN A 135 -14.48 1.89 -0.96
CA ASN A 135 -15.69 2.13 -1.76
C ASN A 135 -16.55 3.21 -1.07
N ALA A 136 -16.91 4.28 -1.79
CA ALA A 136 -17.60 5.44 -1.23
C ALA A 136 -19.06 5.15 -0.83
N ARG A 137 -19.65 4.07 -1.35
CA ARG A 137 -21.03 3.67 -1.07
C ARG A 137 -21.14 2.91 0.24
N ASP A 138 -20.34 1.86 0.42
CA ASP A 138 -20.43 0.97 1.59
C ASP A 138 -19.34 1.24 2.66
N ARG A 139 -18.38 2.12 2.34
CA ARG A 139 -17.22 2.48 3.17
C ARG A 139 -16.29 1.31 3.50
N LYS A 140 -16.33 0.21 2.75
CA LYS A 140 -15.46 -0.96 3.01
C LYS A 140 -14.13 -0.86 2.29
N ALA A 141 -13.15 -1.57 2.83
CA ALA A 141 -11.88 -1.80 2.17
C ALA A 141 -12.07 -2.78 1.00
N TYR A 142 -11.48 -2.43 -0.14
CA TYR A 142 -11.46 -3.22 -1.36
C TYR A 142 -10.00 -3.48 -1.76
N TYR A 143 -9.68 -4.71 -2.11
CA TYR A 143 -8.33 -5.12 -2.51
C TYR A 143 -8.32 -5.41 -4.02
N LEU A 144 -7.92 -4.42 -4.81
CA LEU A 144 -8.06 -4.46 -6.27
C LEU A 144 -6.77 -4.97 -6.93
N SER A 145 -6.87 -6.03 -7.73
CA SER A 145 -5.73 -6.59 -8.47
C SER A 145 -5.63 -5.97 -9.87
N PRO A 146 -4.47 -5.45 -10.28
CA PRO A 146 -4.27 -5.01 -11.66
C PRO A 146 -4.14 -6.20 -12.62
N THR A 147 -4.75 -6.13 -13.79
CA THR A 147 -4.67 -7.14 -14.87
C THR A 147 -3.39 -7.04 -15.69
N GLY A 148 -2.61 -5.98 -15.46
CA GLY A 148 -1.41 -5.66 -16.22
C GLY A 148 -1.63 -4.69 -17.38
N GLU A 149 -2.88 -4.29 -17.68
CA GLU A 149 -3.17 -3.23 -18.64
C GLU A 149 -2.84 -1.86 -18.05
N GLU A 150 -2.05 -1.06 -18.77
CA GLU A 150 -1.48 0.20 -18.23
C GLU A 150 -2.55 1.18 -17.77
N HIS A 151 -3.64 1.31 -18.54
CA HIS A 151 -4.73 2.22 -18.22
C HIS A 151 -5.46 1.78 -16.95
N GLN A 152 -5.78 0.49 -16.86
CA GLN A 152 -6.48 -0.08 -15.71
C GLN A 152 -5.63 0.08 -14.44
N TRP A 153 -4.36 -0.33 -14.48
CA TRP A 153 -3.44 -0.26 -13.35
C TRP A 153 -3.27 1.18 -12.86
N ARG A 154 -3.16 2.15 -13.78
CA ARG A 154 -3.04 3.57 -13.44
C ARG A 154 -4.31 4.11 -12.77
N GLU A 155 -5.50 3.73 -13.23
CA GLU A 155 -6.75 4.12 -12.59
C GLU A 155 -6.91 3.49 -11.19
N LEU A 156 -6.44 2.25 -10.98
CA LEU A 156 -6.40 1.65 -9.64
C LEU A 156 -5.48 2.42 -8.70
N LEU A 157 -4.27 2.79 -9.15
CA LEU A 157 -3.34 3.61 -8.37
C LEU A 157 -3.93 4.98 -8.04
N LYS A 158 -4.68 5.57 -8.97
CA LYS A 158 -5.38 6.85 -8.78
C LYS A 158 -6.49 6.72 -7.75
N ALA A 159 -7.32 5.69 -7.84
CA ALA A 159 -8.37 5.40 -6.87
C ALA A 159 -7.79 5.24 -5.46
N SER A 160 -6.70 4.46 -5.33
CA SER A 160 -5.99 4.25 -4.08
C SER A 160 -5.40 5.53 -3.46
N SER A 161 -5.26 6.61 -4.24
CA SER A 161 -4.68 7.90 -3.80
C SER A 161 -5.73 9.02 -3.61
N ALA A 162 -7.02 8.72 -3.81
CA ALA A 162 -8.09 9.72 -3.91
C ALA A 162 -8.65 10.13 -2.54
N LEU A 163 -7.89 10.94 -1.79
CA LEU A 163 -8.32 11.43 -0.48
C LEU A 163 -9.53 12.40 -0.62
N PRO A 164 -10.67 12.16 0.06
CA PRO A 164 -11.90 12.95 -0.11
C PRO A 164 -11.72 14.47 0.08
N PHE A 165 -10.83 14.87 0.99
CA PHE A 165 -10.56 16.28 1.27
C PHE A 165 -9.81 16.98 0.14
N LEU A 166 -9.00 16.22 -0.59
CA LEU A 166 -8.10 16.72 -1.61
C LEU A 166 -8.67 16.48 -3.01
N TYR A 167 -9.45 15.41 -3.17
CA TYR A 167 -10.07 14.92 -4.40
C TYR A 167 -11.51 14.43 -4.11
N LYS A 168 -12.42 15.39 -3.92
CA LYS A 168 -13.81 15.21 -3.43
C LYS A 168 -14.67 14.15 -4.11
N GLN A 169 -14.47 13.87 -5.39
CA GLN A 169 -15.34 12.95 -6.13
C GLN A 169 -14.91 11.49 -5.99
N GLY A 170 -13.67 11.22 -5.56
CA GLY A 170 -13.09 9.88 -5.74
C GLY A 170 -12.89 9.55 -7.21
N VAL A 171 -12.40 8.34 -7.48
CA VAL A 171 -12.22 7.82 -8.84
C VAL A 171 -13.35 6.87 -9.15
N LYS A 172 -14.03 7.12 -10.26
CA LYS A 172 -15.07 6.24 -10.78
C LYS A 172 -14.41 5.03 -11.42
N LEU A 173 -14.58 3.85 -10.83
CA LEU A 173 -14.18 2.59 -11.47
C LEU A 173 -15.44 1.98 -12.09
N THR A 174 -15.43 1.82 -13.41
CA THR A 174 -16.57 1.37 -14.21
C THR A 174 -16.48 -0.11 -14.54
N PRO A 175 -17.59 -0.74 -14.98
CA PRO A 175 -17.65 -2.14 -15.41
C PRO A 175 -16.53 -2.60 -16.36
N TRP A 176 -16.09 -1.75 -17.29
CA TRP A 176 -15.04 -2.13 -18.25
C TRP A 176 -13.67 -2.33 -17.60
N LEU A 177 -13.48 -1.81 -16.38
CA LEU A 177 -12.25 -2.01 -15.63
C LEU A 177 -12.17 -3.45 -15.09
N ASN A 178 -13.25 -4.25 -15.12
CA ASN A 178 -13.33 -5.64 -14.60
C ASN A 178 -12.58 -5.82 -13.27
N ALA A 179 -12.52 -4.78 -12.44
CA ALA A 179 -11.75 -4.76 -11.22
C ALA A 179 -12.60 -5.39 -10.12
N GLN A 180 -12.77 -6.70 -10.17
CA GLN A 180 -13.36 -7.44 -9.07
C GLN A 180 -12.40 -7.33 -7.89
N ALA A 181 -12.92 -6.91 -6.75
CA ALA A 181 -12.12 -6.90 -5.54
C ALA A 181 -11.79 -8.34 -5.17
N ALA A 182 -10.54 -8.60 -4.78
CA ALA A 182 -10.12 -9.92 -4.35
C ALA A 182 -10.81 -10.38 -3.06
N ASN A 183 -11.61 -9.52 -2.42
CA ASN A 183 -12.46 -9.81 -1.26
C ASN A 183 -13.96 -9.84 -1.58
N GLU A 184 -14.37 -9.74 -2.84
CA GLU A 184 -15.77 -9.92 -3.25
C GLU A 184 -16.09 -11.40 -3.53
N THR A 185 -16.93 -11.99 -2.70
CA THR A 185 -17.31 -13.43 -2.73
C THR A 185 -18.50 -13.76 -3.62
N THR A 186 -19.15 -12.76 -4.23
CA THR A 186 -20.37 -12.93 -5.00
C THR A 186 -20.23 -12.22 -6.34
N GLN A 187 -20.58 -12.89 -7.44
CA GLN A 187 -20.87 -12.21 -8.70
C GLN A 187 -22.04 -11.25 -8.44
N ILE A 188 -21.75 -9.97 -8.20
CA ILE A 188 -22.78 -8.94 -8.17
C ILE A 188 -23.32 -8.87 -9.60
N ASN A 189 -24.54 -9.38 -9.82
CA ASN A 189 -25.22 -9.43 -11.11
C ASN A 189 -25.60 -8.05 -11.71
N LYS A 190 -24.97 -6.97 -11.26
CA LYS A 190 -24.92 -5.70 -11.98
C LYS A 190 -23.54 -5.12 -11.82
N ALA A 191 -22.87 -4.92 -12.94
CA ALA A 191 -21.69 -4.09 -13.02
C ALA A 191 -22.13 -2.65 -12.73
N GLN A 192 -22.17 -2.29 -11.45
CA GLN A 192 -22.62 -1.00 -10.99
C GLN A 192 -21.39 -0.11 -10.83
N GLU A 193 -21.45 1.06 -11.45
CA GLU A 193 -20.40 2.06 -11.33
C GLU A 193 -20.31 2.51 -9.87
N ASP A 194 -19.13 2.36 -9.27
CA ASP A 194 -18.86 2.78 -7.90
C ASP A 194 -17.69 3.78 -7.87
N PHE A 195 -17.75 4.71 -6.91
CA PHE A 195 -16.68 5.65 -6.66
C PHE A 195 -15.78 5.12 -5.57
N PHE A 196 -14.48 5.16 -5.83
CA PHE A 196 -13.45 4.70 -4.92
C PHE A 196 -12.61 5.86 -4.41
N LEU A 197 -12.27 5.80 -3.13
CA LEU A 197 -11.48 6.75 -2.39
C LEU A 197 -10.16 6.10 -1.97
N ASP A 198 -9.26 6.92 -1.42
CA ASP A 198 -7.97 6.47 -0.90
C ASP A 198 -8.15 5.25 0.01
N GLY A 199 -7.33 4.23 -0.22
CA GLY A 199 -7.40 2.97 0.53
C GLY A 199 -7.08 3.15 2.01
N GLY A 200 -6.36 4.20 2.36
CA GLY A 200 -5.98 4.52 3.73
C GLY A 200 -7.18 4.74 4.65
N LEU A 201 -8.35 5.11 4.12
CA LEU A 201 -9.53 5.35 4.95
C LEU A 201 -10.07 4.07 5.60
N ALA A 202 -9.99 2.92 4.91
CA ALA A 202 -10.52 1.65 5.39
C ALA A 202 -9.45 0.57 5.62
N ALA A 203 -8.32 0.65 4.92
CA ALA A 203 -7.21 -0.30 4.99
C ALA A 203 -5.86 0.43 4.92
N PRO A 204 -5.47 1.18 5.97
CA PRO A 204 -4.20 1.91 5.99
C PRO A 204 -2.96 1.01 6.10
N LEU A 205 -3.08 -0.12 6.79
CA LEU A 205 -2.03 -1.11 7.00
C LEU A 205 -2.62 -2.52 6.97
N PRO A 206 -2.94 -3.09 5.79
CA PRO A 206 -3.74 -4.32 5.67
C PRO A 206 -2.97 -5.62 6.05
N VAL A 207 -2.49 -5.70 7.28
CA VAL A 207 -1.68 -6.81 7.82
C VAL A 207 -2.54 -8.04 8.07
N ARG A 208 -3.73 -7.86 8.65
CA ARG A 208 -4.72 -8.93 8.81
C ARG A 208 -5.12 -9.53 7.46
N GLU A 209 -5.27 -8.71 6.43
CA GLU A 209 -5.59 -9.20 5.09
C GLU A 209 -4.48 -10.10 4.53
N ALA A 210 -3.22 -9.69 4.66
CA ALA A 210 -2.10 -10.52 4.23
C ALA A 210 -2.09 -11.87 4.97
N TYR A 211 -2.31 -11.86 6.29
CA TYR A 211 -2.42 -13.07 7.10
C TYR A 211 -3.58 -13.98 6.64
N ASN A 212 -4.76 -13.41 6.43
CA ASN A 212 -5.96 -14.12 5.96
C ASN A 212 -5.75 -14.76 4.58
N ARG A 213 -4.86 -14.19 3.76
CA ARG A 213 -4.45 -14.73 2.45
C ARG A 213 -3.34 -15.79 2.51
N GLY A 214 -2.98 -16.24 3.70
CA GLY A 214 -2.00 -17.30 3.92
C GLY A 214 -0.56 -16.84 4.08
N ALA A 215 -0.31 -15.53 4.22
CA ALA A 215 1.03 -15.06 4.56
C ALA A 215 1.40 -15.47 5.99
N ARG A 216 2.62 -15.96 6.19
CA ARG A 216 3.19 -16.27 7.51
C ARG A 216 4.50 -15.55 7.79
N LYS A 217 5.02 -14.82 6.81
CA LYS A 217 6.03 -13.78 7.03
C LYS A 217 5.55 -12.50 6.37
N ILE A 218 5.35 -11.45 7.15
CA ILE A 218 4.78 -10.19 6.68
C ILE A 218 5.77 -9.06 6.98
N VAL A 219 6.30 -8.44 5.94
CA VAL A 219 7.18 -7.27 6.05
C VAL A 219 6.34 -6.02 5.81
N VAL A 220 6.31 -5.10 6.76
CA VAL A 220 5.49 -3.89 6.74
C VAL A 220 6.39 -2.66 6.71
N ILE A 221 6.37 -1.89 5.62
CA ILE A 221 7.04 -0.60 5.54
C ILE A 221 6.07 0.48 5.97
N ARG A 222 6.36 1.11 7.12
CA ARG A 222 5.55 2.17 7.72
C ARG A 222 6.13 3.55 7.39
N THR A 223 5.26 4.53 7.18
CA THR A 223 5.63 5.94 6.94
C THR A 223 5.36 6.84 8.14
N VAL A 224 5.13 6.24 9.30
CA VAL A 224 5.00 6.90 10.59
C VAL A 224 5.89 6.19 11.61
N ASP A 225 6.15 6.88 12.72
CA ASP A 225 7.05 6.42 13.76
C ASP A 225 6.48 5.21 14.52
N ALA A 226 7.36 4.47 15.21
CA ALA A 226 6.96 3.33 16.03
C ALA A 226 5.89 3.70 17.07
N ASP A 227 6.07 4.86 17.71
CA ASP A 227 5.19 5.40 18.76
C ASP A 227 3.97 6.17 18.23
N PHE A 228 3.68 6.06 16.92
CA PHE A 228 2.58 6.79 16.30
C PHE A 228 1.24 6.46 16.98
N GLN A 229 0.63 7.50 17.54
CA GLN A 229 -0.71 7.43 18.12
C GLN A 229 -1.75 7.65 17.02
N ALA A 230 -2.45 6.59 16.64
CA ALA A 230 -3.46 6.64 15.59
C ALA A 230 -4.71 7.44 15.99
N GLN A 231 -4.99 7.61 17.29
CA GLN A 231 -6.12 8.41 17.76
C GLN A 231 -5.71 9.86 18.04
N SER A 232 -6.35 10.80 17.37
CA SER A 232 -6.13 12.21 17.59
C SER A 232 -7.15 12.78 18.58
N ALA A 233 -6.68 13.42 19.66
CA ALA A 233 -7.56 14.03 20.65
C ALA A 233 -8.54 15.06 20.05
N TRP A 234 -8.14 15.77 18.98
CA TRP A 234 -9.00 16.73 18.29
C TRP A 234 -10.13 16.05 17.49
N VAL A 235 -9.89 14.86 16.90
CA VAL A 235 -10.92 14.09 16.19
C VAL A 235 -11.97 13.60 17.18
N GLN A 236 -11.54 13.12 18.35
CA GLN A 236 -12.47 12.72 19.42
C GLN A 236 -13.30 13.89 19.95
N LYS A 237 -12.68 15.08 20.09
CA LYS A 237 -13.41 16.29 20.47
C LYS A 237 -14.44 16.69 19.40
N LEU A 238 -14.08 16.66 18.11
CA LEU A 238 -15.02 16.93 17.03
C LEU A 238 -16.13 15.88 16.95
N ARG A 239 -15.82 14.60 17.19
CA ARG A 239 -16.82 13.53 17.32
C ARG A 239 -17.82 13.86 18.41
N SER A 240 -17.34 14.21 19.61
CA SER A 240 -18.21 14.56 20.73
C SER A 240 -19.14 15.74 20.41
N LEU A 241 -18.62 16.77 19.74
CA LEU A 241 -19.40 17.94 19.30
C LEU A 241 -20.40 17.59 18.19
N ALA A 242 -20.00 16.79 17.20
CA ALA A 242 -20.86 16.35 16.11
C ALA A 242 -22.01 15.45 16.61
N THR A 243 -21.71 14.55 17.55
CA THR A 243 -22.72 13.71 18.21
C THR A 243 -23.68 14.57 19.04
N ALA A 244 -23.18 15.56 19.78
CA ALA A 244 -24.02 16.50 20.54
C ALA A 244 -24.90 17.38 19.64
N ALA A 245 -24.43 17.73 18.44
CA ALA A 245 -25.17 18.52 17.46
C ALA A 245 -26.13 17.71 16.57
N GLY A 246 -26.17 16.37 16.69
CA GLY A 246 -27.01 15.49 15.87
C GLY A 246 -26.62 15.43 14.39
N TYR A 247 -25.45 15.97 14.01
CA TYR A 247 -24.96 16.01 12.63
C TYR A 247 -23.48 15.61 12.59
N CYS A 248 -23.18 14.45 12.01
CA CYS A 248 -21.81 14.04 11.73
C CYS A 248 -21.47 14.34 10.25
N PRO A 249 -20.51 15.24 9.96
CA PRO A 249 -20.03 15.43 8.61
C PRO A 249 -19.47 14.10 8.06
N LYS A 250 -19.83 13.72 6.82
CA LYS A 250 -19.29 12.50 6.17
C LYS A 250 -17.76 12.42 6.21
N THR A 251 -17.10 13.57 6.24
CA THR A 251 -15.65 13.69 6.37
C THR A 251 -15.12 13.26 7.72
N LEU A 252 -15.84 13.53 8.81
CA LEU A 252 -15.46 13.12 10.16
C LEU A 252 -15.59 11.60 10.32
N ASP A 253 -16.62 11.00 9.72
CA ASP A 253 -16.78 9.55 9.69
C ASP A 253 -15.58 8.84 9.05
N TYR A 254 -15.07 9.36 7.93
CA TYR A 254 -13.88 8.79 7.27
C TYR A 254 -12.61 8.90 8.11
N LEU A 255 -12.46 9.98 8.88
CA LEU A 255 -11.33 10.14 9.80
C LEU A 255 -11.43 9.15 10.96
N ILE A 256 -12.59 9.06 11.61
CA ILE A 256 -12.82 8.11 12.71
C ILE A 256 -12.60 6.67 12.22
N GLN A 257 -13.10 6.35 11.02
CA GLN A 257 -12.90 5.06 10.40
C GLN A 257 -11.41 4.77 10.16
N HIS A 258 -10.66 5.73 9.63
CA HIS A 258 -9.22 5.60 9.43
C HIS A 258 -8.48 5.32 10.74
N GLU A 259 -8.76 6.12 11.79
CA GLU A 259 -8.13 5.93 13.11
C GLU A 259 -8.43 4.54 13.68
N GLN A 260 -9.69 4.09 13.60
CA GLN A 260 -10.08 2.77 14.11
C GLN A 260 -9.43 1.64 13.30
N ALA A 261 -9.48 1.72 11.97
CA ALA A 261 -8.86 0.72 11.10
C ALA A 261 -7.35 0.62 11.34
N TYR A 262 -6.68 1.75 11.55
CA TYR A 262 -5.25 1.77 11.88
C TYR A 262 -4.97 1.10 13.23
N LEU A 263 -5.74 1.43 14.27
CA LEU A 263 -5.61 0.82 15.59
C LEU A 263 -5.82 -0.68 15.57
N ASP A 264 -6.82 -1.16 14.84
CA ASP A 264 -7.09 -2.59 14.73
C ASP A 264 -5.87 -3.36 14.15
N GLU A 265 -5.19 -2.76 13.16
CA GLU A 265 -3.99 -3.35 12.55
C GLU A 265 -2.78 -3.26 13.48
N LEU A 266 -2.62 -2.16 14.23
CA LEU A 266 -1.60 -2.06 15.28
C LEU A 266 -1.81 -3.12 16.38
N ASN A 267 -3.04 -3.32 16.82
CA ASN A 267 -3.40 -4.32 17.83
C ASN A 267 -3.10 -5.73 17.35
N PHE A 268 -3.39 -6.03 16.07
CA PHE A 268 -3.03 -7.30 15.45
C PHE A 268 -1.51 -7.49 15.37
N MET A 269 -0.76 -6.46 14.96
CA MET A 269 0.70 -6.52 14.90
C MET A 269 1.36 -6.67 16.27
N ALA A 270 0.75 -6.11 17.33
CA ALA A 270 1.23 -6.25 18.69
C ALA A 270 0.93 -7.64 19.29
N ASN A 271 -0.13 -8.30 18.81
CA ASN A 271 -0.57 -9.62 19.29
C ASN A 271 -0.81 -10.58 18.10
N PRO A 272 0.23 -10.88 17.30
CA PRO A 272 0.07 -11.74 16.14
C PRO A 272 -0.21 -13.20 16.56
N PRO A 273 -0.93 -13.96 15.73
CA PRO A 273 -0.96 -15.42 15.83
C PRO A 273 0.46 -16.01 15.87
N SER A 274 0.65 -17.11 16.60
CA SER A 274 1.98 -17.71 16.80
C SER A 274 2.62 -18.27 15.52
N ASP A 275 1.84 -18.45 14.46
CA ASP A 275 2.29 -18.98 13.18
C ASP A 275 2.76 -17.88 12.21
N VAL A 276 2.64 -16.59 12.54
CA VAL A 276 3.07 -15.48 11.67
C VAL A 276 4.19 -14.64 12.27
N GLU A 277 5.25 -14.43 11.48
CA GLU A 277 6.28 -13.44 11.76
C GLU A 277 5.89 -12.11 11.10
N ILE A 278 5.82 -11.03 11.89
CA ILE A 278 5.61 -9.66 11.38
C ILE A 278 6.87 -8.83 11.62
N ILE A 279 7.44 -8.31 10.53
CA ILE A 279 8.63 -7.46 10.56
C ILE A 279 8.21 -6.04 10.15
N GLN A 280 8.42 -5.07 11.03
CA GLN A 280 8.15 -3.68 10.74
C GLN A 280 9.43 -2.94 10.35
N ILE A 281 9.35 -2.12 9.31
CA ILE A 281 10.39 -1.20 8.87
C ILE A 281 9.83 0.21 8.97
N PHE A 282 10.41 1.01 9.86
CA PHE A 282 10.09 2.42 10.04
C PHE A 282 11.41 3.20 10.16
N ALA A 283 11.33 4.52 10.16
CA ALA A 283 12.51 5.35 10.35
C ALA A 283 12.93 5.40 11.83
N ASP A 284 14.23 5.38 12.10
CA ASP A 284 14.77 5.54 13.46
C ASP A 284 14.53 6.95 14.04
N GLU A 285 14.20 7.91 13.16
CA GLU A 285 13.90 9.29 13.48
C GLU A 285 12.56 9.68 12.85
N THR A 286 11.85 10.63 13.46
CA THR A 286 10.63 11.19 12.88
C THR A 286 10.88 11.73 11.49
N LEU A 287 10.04 11.31 10.54
CA LEU A 287 10.10 11.78 9.15
C LEU A 287 9.80 13.29 9.09
N HIS A 288 10.63 14.03 8.36
CA HIS A 288 10.42 15.47 8.14
C HIS A 288 9.37 15.73 7.05
N SER A 289 9.21 14.78 6.13
CA SER A 289 8.22 14.82 5.08
C SER A 289 6.81 14.73 5.66
N LYS A 290 5.90 15.45 5.00
CA LYS A 290 4.49 15.58 5.37
C LYS A 290 3.64 14.82 4.36
N LEU A 291 2.33 14.77 4.60
CA LEU A 291 1.38 14.29 3.59
C LEU A 291 1.55 15.07 2.27
N LEU A 292 1.65 16.40 2.36
CA LEU A 292 1.87 17.34 1.24
C LEU A 292 2.70 18.54 1.72
N GLY A 293 3.37 19.21 0.78
CA GLY A 293 4.08 20.48 1.04
C GLY A 293 5.48 20.35 1.68
N SER A 294 6.10 19.17 1.61
CA SER A 294 7.47 18.94 2.07
C SER A 294 8.49 19.69 1.21
N THR A 295 9.60 20.11 1.82
CA THR A 295 10.70 20.71 1.07
C THR A 295 11.48 19.64 0.30
N ASN A 296 12.34 20.05 -0.64
CA ASN A 296 13.19 19.10 -1.35
C ASN A 296 14.18 18.40 -0.41
N ASP A 297 14.62 19.11 0.64
CA ASP A 297 15.64 18.63 1.55
C ASP A 297 15.04 17.66 2.57
N ASP A 298 13.81 17.90 3.04
CA ASP A 298 13.04 16.92 3.83
C ASP A 298 12.93 15.59 3.05
N LEU A 299 12.50 15.66 1.79
CA LEU A 299 12.37 14.47 0.95
C LEU A 299 13.70 13.77 0.67
N ARG A 300 14.81 14.53 0.56
CA ARG A 300 16.14 13.95 0.40
C ARG A 300 16.62 13.28 1.68
N LYS A 301 16.38 13.89 2.84
CA LYS A 301 16.72 13.33 4.15
C LYS A 301 15.97 12.03 4.37
N ASP A 302 14.65 12.06 4.20
CA ASP A 302 13.79 10.91 4.47
C ASP A 302 14.00 9.78 3.45
N HIS A 303 14.34 10.08 2.19
CA HIS A 303 14.79 9.05 1.25
C HIS A 303 16.06 8.34 1.75
N LYS A 304 17.03 9.08 2.28
CA LYS A 304 18.27 8.50 2.83
C LYS A 304 17.98 7.65 4.08
N LEU A 305 17.07 8.09 4.94
CA LEU A 305 16.59 7.28 6.08
C LEU A 305 15.98 5.97 5.60
N GLY A 306 15.16 6.01 4.55
CA GLY A 306 14.61 4.81 3.91
C GLY A 306 15.68 3.88 3.36
N VAL A 307 16.68 4.41 2.65
CA VAL A 307 17.80 3.60 2.14
C VAL A 307 18.58 2.95 3.29
N LYS A 308 18.82 3.68 4.38
CA LYS A 308 19.49 3.15 5.58
C LYS A 308 18.70 1.99 6.18
N ALA A 309 17.42 2.20 6.47
CA ALA A 309 16.53 1.19 7.04
C ALA A 309 16.41 -0.05 6.14
N GLY A 310 16.30 0.14 4.82
CA GLY A 310 16.28 -0.95 3.85
C GLY A 310 17.55 -1.79 3.88
N ARG A 311 18.73 -1.16 4.00
CA ARG A 311 20.02 -1.86 4.12
C ARG A 311 20.18 -2.60 5.45
N GLU A 312 19.70 -2.01 6.55
CA GLU A 312 19.73 -2.65 7.87
C GLU A 312 18.85 -3.90 7.90
N TYR A 313 17.66 -3.83 7.32
CA TYR A 313 16.81 -5.01 7.12
C TYR A 313 17.53 -6.10 6.33
N LEU A 314 18.19 -5.78 5.21
CA LEU A 314 18.93 -6.79 4.43
C LEU A 314 20.08 -7.42 5.23
N LYS A 315 20.81 -6.62 6.03
CA LYS A 315 21.85 -7.15 6.93
C LYS A 315 21.27 -8.13 7.95
N SER A 316 20.10 -7.81 8.53
CA SER A 316 19.46 -8.69 9.51
C SER A 316 18.97 -10.00 8.89
N GLN A 317 18.50 -9.97 7.64
CA GLN A 317 18.13 -11.20 6.92
C GLN A 317 19.34 -12.06 6.60
N ASN A 318 20.46 -11.46 6.17
CA ASN A 318 21.69 -12.20 5.87
C ASN A 318 22.30 -12.84 7.11
N ALA A 319 22.31 -12.15 8.26
CA ALA A 319 22.79 -12.72 9.53
C ALA A 319 21.97 -13.96 9.92
N ARG A 320 20.64 -13.89 9.80
CA ARG A 320 19.76 -15.04 10.07
C ARG A 320 20.05 -16.23 9.16
N ILE A 321 20.33 -16.01 7.87
CA ILE A 321 20.69 -17.09 6.94
C ILE A 321 21.97 -17.79 7.40
N VAL A 322 22.97 -17.03 7.86
CA VAL A 322 24.24 -17.58 8.37
C VAL A 322 24.01 -18.38 9.66
N ASP A 323 23.22 -17.87 10.59
CA ASP A 323 22.94 -18.57 11.86
C ASP A 323 22.18 -19.89 11.65
N TYR A 324 21.17 -19.90 10.77
CA TYR A 324 20.45 -21.12 10.40
C TYR A 324 21.37 -22.14 9.72
N ALA A 325 22.29 -21.71 8.85
CA ALA A 325 23.23 -22.62 8.20
C ALA A 325 24.19 -23.29 9.22
N HIS A 326 24.56 -22.59 10.29
CA HIS A 326 25.42 -23.15 11.34
C HIS A 326 24.67 -24.10 12.28
N SER A 327 23.38 -23.86 12.58
CA SER A 327 22.60 -24.73 13.47
C SER A 327 22.25 -26.10 12.88
N TYR A 328 22.29 -26.25 11.54
CA TYR A 328 22.09 -27.54 10.85
C TYR A 328 23.40 -28.24 10.47
N ALA A 329 24.56 -27.60 10.71
CA ALA A 329 25.87 -28.16 10.43
C ALA A 329 26.56 -28.78 11.68
N MET A 330 25.89 -28.77 12.84
CA MET A 330 26.29 -29.48 14.08
C MET A 330 25.33 -30.63 14.37
#